data_AF-A0A6S7HET7-F1
#
_entry.id   AF-A0A6S7HET7-F1
#
_cell.length_a   1.000
_cell.length_b   1.000
_cell.length_c   1.000
_cell.angle_alpha   90.00
_cell.angle_beta   90.00
_cell.angle_gamma   90.00
#
_symmetry.space_group_name_H-M   'P 1'
#
loop_
_entity.id
_entity.type
_entity.pdbx_description
1 polymer ?
#
loop_
_entity_poly.entity_id
_entity_poly.type
_entity_poly.pdbx_seq_one_letter_code
_entity_poly.pdbx_strand_id
1 'polypeptide(L)'
;NTLSIQLVQVVILLLLESVVATENDTVVVVQTLAGSVAGKVEETKLHGIFVEKFLNIHYAEAPVGKLRFMKPCAKKPWKDALNKVENIYLLQEHLSISEQ
;
A
#
# COMPACT_ATOMS: atom_id res chain seq x y z
N ASN A 1 18.06 17.42 -45.31
CA ASN A 1 17.04 16.38 -45.09
C ASN A 1 16.19 16.74 -43.88
N THR A 2 15.16 17.56 -44.11
CA THR A 2 14.21 17.99 -43.08
C THR A 2 13.26 16.85 -42.68
N LEU A 3 12.92 15.98 -43.65
CA LEU A 3 12.08 14.79 -43.45
C LEU A 3 12.68 13.81 -42.43
N SER A 4 13.99 13.60 -42.43
CA SER A 4 14.65 12.71 -41.46
C SER A 4 14.63 13.28 -40.04
N ILE A 5 14.72 14.62 -39.90
CA ILE A 5 14.63 15.30 -38.61
C ILE A 5 13.21 15.19 -38.04
N GLN A 6 12.19 15.40 -38.88
CA GLN A 6 10.78 15.24 -38.49
C GLN A 6 10.48 13.80 -38.04
N LEU A 7 10.99 12.79 -38.74
CA LEU A 7 10.82 11.40 -38.36
C LEU A 7 11.42 11.10 -36.98
N VAL A 8 12.63 11.60 -36.71
CA VAL A 8 13.29 11.41 -35.40
C VAL A 8 12.51 12.10 -34.28
N GLN A 9 11.96 13.31 -34.52
CA GLN A 9 11.11 14.00 -33.55
C GLN A 9 9.83 13.23 -33.20
N VAL A 10 9.18 12.64 -34.20
CA VAL A 10 7.99 11.79 -33.98
C VAL A 10 8.34 10.54 -33.20
N VAL A 11 9.46 9.88 -33.52
CA VAL A 11 9.92 8.69 -32.78
C VAL A 11 10.25 9.05 -31.32
N ILE A 12 10.89 10.19 -31.06
CA ILE A 12 11.19 10.65 -29.70
C ILE A 12 9.89 10.92 -28.92
N LEU A 13 8.89 11.56 -29.54
CA LEU A 13 7.56 11.79 -28.93
C LEU A 13 6.85 10.47 -28.58
N LEU A 14 6.88 9.48 -29.49
CA LEU A 14 6.27 8.17 -29.25
C LEU A 14 6.99 7.38 -28.15
N LEU A 15 8.31 7.54 -28.02
CA LEU A 15 9.08 6.90 -26.95
C LEU A 15 8.82 7.54 -25.58
N LEU A 16 8.58 8.86 -25.52
CA LEU A 16 8.24 9.59 -24.29
C LEU A 16 6.89 9.14 -23.69
N GLU A 17 5.91 8.79 -24.51
CA GLU A 17 4.59 8.32 -24.05
C GLU A 17 4.63 6.93 -23.41
N SER A 18 5.65 6.11 -23.72
CA SER A 18 5.75 4.74 -23.22
C SER A 18 6.18 4.61 -21.75
N VAL A 19 6.57 5.72 -21.09
CA VAL A 19 7.19 5.71 -19.75
C VAL A 19 6.20 6.15 -18.65
N VAL A 20 4.98 5.62 -18.65
CA VAL A 20 4.09 5.75 -17.49
C VAL A 20 3.32 4.45 -17.26
N ALA A 21 4.01 3.42 -16.76
CA ALA A 21 3.36 2.36 -16.02
C ALA A 21 3.30 2.81 -14.55
N THR A 22 2.29 3.59 -14.18
CA THR A 22 2.02 3.81 -12.76
C THR A 22 1.35 2.57 -12.20
N GLU A 23 2.04 1.89 -11.29
CA GLU A 23 1.41 0.96 -10.36
C GLU A 23 0.42 1.80 -9.55
N ASN A 24 -0.85 1.82 -9.97
CA ASN A 24 -1.89 2.56 -9.28
C ASN A 24 -2.23 1.80 -8.00
N ASP A 25 -1.47 2.04 -6.93
CA ASP A 25 -1.79 1.63 -5.57
C ASP A 25 -3.06 2.40 -5.14
N THR A 26 -4.21 1.83 -5.48
CA THR A 26 -5.52 2.40 -5.14
C THR A 26 -5.72 2.32 -3.63
N VAL A 27 -5.62 3.45 -2.95
CA VAL A 27 -5.82 3.55 -1.50
C VAL A 27 -7.30 3.46 -1.17
N VAL A 28 -7.65 2.56 -0.26
CA VAL A 28 -9.01 2.35 0.27
C VAL A 28 -9.03 2.69 1.75
N VAL A 29 -10.04 3.43 2.22
CA VAL A 29 -10.20 3.78 3.64
C VAL A 29 -11.56 3.30 4.14
N VAL A 30 -11.56 2.54 5.24
CA VAL A 30 -12.77 1.99 5.88
C VAL A 30 -12.90 2.47 7.32
N GLN A 31 -14.13 2.59 7.81
CA GLN A 31 -14.41 2.97 9.20
C GLN A 31 -14.61 1.73 10.09
N THR A 32 -13.94 1.72 11.25
CA THR A 32 -14.09 0.65 12.26
C THR A 32 -14.51 1.24 13.61
N LEU A 33 -14.87 0.38 14.56
CA LEU A 33 -15.22 0.80 15.93
C LEU A 33 -14.10 1.55 16.66
N ALA A 34 -12.85 1.26 16.31
CA ALA A 34 -11.69 1.86 16.95
C ALA A 34 -11.07 2.98 16.09
N GLY A 35 -11.65 3.31 14.94
CA GLY A 35 -11.16 4.38 14.07
C GLY A 35 -11.01 3.93 12.62
N SER A 36 -10.62 4.87 11.76
CA SER A 36 -10.43 4.60 10.34
C SER A 36 -9.21 3.70 10.10
N VAL A 37 -9.27 2.85 9.08
CA VAL A 37 -8.14 2.03 8.61
C VAL A 37 -7.98 2.25 7.13
N ALA A 38 -6.74 2.37 6.68
CA ALA A 38 -6.41 2.46 5.27
C ALA A 38 -5.75 1.17 4.78
N GLY A 39 -6.04 0.80 3.53
CA GLY A 39 -5.55 -0.39 2.84
C GLY A 39 -5.43 -0.11 1.35
N LYS A 40 -5.30 -1.16 0.54
CA LYS A 40 -5.18 -1.05 -0.91
C LYS A 40 -5.90 -2.16 -1.67
N VAL A 41 -6.20 -1.93 -2.94
CA VAL A 41 -6.61 -3.02 -3.84
C VAL A 41 -5.36 -3.70 -4.39
N GLU A 42 -5.27 -5.02 -4.25
CA GLU A 42 -4.15 -5.83 -4.73
C GLU A 42 -4.68 -7.00 -5.57
N GLU A 43 -4.00 -7.32 -6.68
CA GLU A 43 -4.27 -8.54 -7.43
C GLU A 43 -3.80 -9.75 -6.62
N THR A 44 -4.64 -10.77 -6.51
CA THR A 44 -4.28 -12.02 -5.84
C THR A 44 -3.33 -12.84 -6.71
N LYS A 45 -2.79 -13.94 -6.16
CA LYS A 45 -2.03 -14.92 -6.95
C LYS A 45 -2.86 -15.56 -8.07
N LEU A 46 -4.19 -15.54 -7.97
CA LEU A 46 -5.08 -15.96 -9.03
C LEU A 46 -5.35 -14.76 -9.95
N HIS A 47 -4.85 -14.88 -11.18
CA HIS A 47 -4.87 -13.80 -12.15
C HIS A 47 -6.29 -13.25 -12.39
N GLY A 48 -6.39 -11.93 -12.47
CA GLY A 48 -7.63 -11.19 -12.71
C GLY A 48 -8.53 -11.04 -11.49
N ILE A 49 -8.13 -11.53 -10.31
CA ILE A 49 -8.88 -11.36 -9.06
C ILE A 49 -8.23 -10.28 -8.21
N PHE A 50 -9.00 -9.25 -7.86
CA PHE A 50 -8.56 -8.13 -7.04
C PHE A 50 -9.26 -8.16 -5.69
N VAL A 51 -8.52 -7.80 -4.62
CA VAL A 51 -9.04 -7.76 -3.25
C VAL A 51 -8.60 -6.51 -2.52
N GLU A 52 -9.44 -5.99 -1.63
CA GLU A 52 -9.05 -4.95 -0.68
C GLU A 52 -8.28 -5.58 0.48
N LYS A 53 -7.03 -5.15 0.66
CA LYS A 53 -6.09 -5.69 1.64
C LYS A 53 -5.77 -4.63 2.69
N PHE A 54 -5.98 -4.99 3.96
CA PHE A 54 -5.69 -4.15 5.12
C PHE A 54 -4.77 -4.93 6.07
N LEU A 55 -3.55 -4.44 6.29
CA LEU A 55 -2.54 -5.10 7.10
C LEU A 55 -2.28 -4.37 8.42
N ASN A 56 -1.71 -5.07 9.41
CA ASN A 56 -1.23 -4.51 10.67
C ASN A 56 -2.29 -3.75 11.50
N ILE A 57 -3.55 -4.15 11.39
CA ILE A 57 -4.64 -3.62 12.22
C ILE A 57 -4.56 -4.21 13.63
N HIS A 58 -4.43 -3.35 14.62
CA HIS A 58 -4.38 -3.78 16.02
C HIS A 58 -5.80 -3.91 16.58
N TYR A 59 -6.19 -5.12 16.95
CA TYR A 59 -7.53 -5.40 17.50
C TYR A 59 -7.62 -5.27 19.03
N ALA A 60 -6.47 -5.29 19.72
CA ALA A 60 -6.37 -5.23 21.17
C ALA A 60 -5.20 -4.36 21.63
N GLU A 61 -5.23 -3.95 22.90
CA GLU A 61 -4.07 -3.34 23.53
C GLU A 61 -2.91 -4.33 23.68
N ALA A 62 -1.68 -3.82 23.61
CA ALA A 62 -0.48 -4.63 23.72
C ALA A 62 -0.43 -5.31 25.11
N PRO A 63 -0.18 -6.64 25.19
CA PRO A 63 -0.23 -7.40 26.44
C PRO A 63 1.08 -7.23 27.26
N VAL A 64 1.47 -5.98 27.49
CA VAL A 64 2.72 -5.60 28.16
C VAL A 64 2.47 -5.02 29.55
N GLY A 65 3.50 -5.05 30.40
CA GLY A 65 3.41 -4.53 31.77
C GLY A 65 2.29 -5.22 32.57
N LYS A 66 1.37 -4.41 33.10
CA LYS A 66 0.24 -4.90 33.90
C LYS A 66 -0.76 -5.75 33.10
N LEU A 67 -0.78 -5.63 31.77
CA LEU A 67 -1.67 -6.41 30.90
C LEU A 67 -1.09 -7.79 30.57
N ARG A 68 0.17 -8.07 30.93
CA ARG A 68 0.77 -9.38 30.73
C ARG A 68 -0.02 -10.42 31.52
N PHE A 69 -0.29 -11.57 30.89
CA PHE A 69 -1.09 -12.66 31.47
C PHE A 69 -2.56 -12.34 31.77
N MET A 70 -3.07 -11.17 31.36
CA MET A 70 -4.49 -10.84 31.43
C MET A 70 -5.20 -11.19 30.12
N LYS A 71 -6.55 -11.23 30.15
CA LYS A 71 -7.35 -11.31 28.93
C LYS A 71 -7.07 -10.10 28.03
N PRO A 72 -7.09 -10.25 26.69
CA PRO A 72 -6.94 -9.12 25.77
C PRO A 72 -7.92 -8.00 26.07
N CYS A 73 -7.42 -6.76 26.10
CA CYS A 73 -8.27 -5.58 26.24
C CYS A 73 -8.57 -5.00 24.85
N ALA A 74 -9.81 -4.60 24.60
CA ALA A 74 -10.19 -3.95 23.35
C ALA A 74 -9.35 -2.70 23.08
N LYS A 75 -9.02 -2.45 21.80
CA LYS A 75 -8.21 -1.31 21.40
C LYS A 75 -8.96 0.01 21.66
N LYS A 76 -8.27 1.00 22.22
CA LYS A 76 -8.81 2.36 22.35
C LYS A 76 -8.97 2.99 20.97
N PRO A 77 -10.02 3.81 20.75
CA PRO A 77 -10.20 4.53 19.51
C PRO A 77 -9.00 5.42 19.16
N TRP A 78 -8.59 5.43 17.90
CA TRP A 78 -7.56 6.29 17.31
C TRP A 78 -8.16 7.28 16.32
N LYS A 79 -7.46 8.40 16.10
CA LYS A 79 -7.99 9.53 15.31
C LYS A 79 -7.62 9.50 13.82
N ASP A 80 -6.46 8.94 13.45
CA ASP A 80 -5.94 9.07 12.08
C ASP A 80 -5.51 7.74 11.45
N ALA A 81 -5.98 7.49 10.22
CA ALA A 81 -5.60 6.34 9.40
C ALA A 81 -4.48 6.63 8.39
N LEU A 82 -4.41 7.87 7.89
CA LEU A 82 -3.62 8.21 6.69
C LEU A 82 -2.11 8.00 6.92
N ASN A 83 -1.61 8.35 8.10
CA ASN A 83 -0.18 8.31 8.42
C ASN A 83 0.41 6.88 8.54
N LYS A 84 -0.41 5.83 8.46
CA LYS A 84 0.07 4.43 8.58
C LYS A 84 0.31 3.72 7.26
N VAL A 85 -0.29 4.18 6.16
CA VAL A 85 -0.17 3.50 4.86
C VAL A 85 1.29 3.49 4.40
N GLU A 86 1.95 4.65 4.40
CA GLU A 86 3.35 4.76 3.97
C GLU A 86 4.32 3.96 4.86
N ASN A 87 4.12 3.94 6.18
CA ASN A 87 5.08 3.32 7.11
C ASN A 87 5.00 1.78 7.13
N ILE A 88 3.83 1.19 6.81
CA ILE A 88 3.66 -0.27 6.80
C ILE A 88 4.41 -0.93 5.63
N TYR A 89 4.42 -0.30 4.46
CA TYR A 89 5.04 -0.89 3.27
C TYR A 89 6.57 -0.79 3.28
N LEU A 90 7.13 0.30 3.82
CA LEU A 90 8.58 0.45 3.98
C LEU A 90 9.19 -0.68 4.83
N LEU A 91 8.45 -1.16 5.85
CA LEU A 91 8.92 -2.26 6.69
C LEU A 91 8.79 -3.63 6.02
N GLN A 92 7.80 -3.82 5.14
CA GLN A 92 7.61 -5.09 4.44
C GLN A 92 8.63 -5.29 3.32
N GLU A 93 8.93 -4.24 2.54
CA GLU A 93 9.92 -4.31 1.46
C GLU A 93 11.31 -4.73 1.97
N HIS A 94 11.74 -4.15 3.11
CA HIS A 94 12.99 -4.51 3.77
C HIS A 94 13.05 -5.97 4.26
N LEU A 95 11.92 -6.57 4.65
CA LEU A 95 11.88 -7.97 5.08
C LEU A 95 11.93 -8.94 3.89
N SER A 96 11.24 -8.62 2.79
CA SER A 96 11.26 -9.43 1.56
C SER A 96 12.63 -9.45 0.86
N ILE A 97 13.40 -8.36 0.92
CA ILE A 97 14.76 -8.31 0.35
C ILE A 97 15.75 -9.13 1.18
N SER A 98 15.49 -9.33 2.48
CA SER A 98 16.37 -10.09 3.38
C SER A 98 16.21 -11.61 3.29
N GLU A 99 15.16 -12.08 2.60
CA GLU A 99 14.86 -13.51 2.43
C GLU A 99 15.25 -14.04 1.03
N GLN A 100 15.93 -13.23 0.20
CA GLN A 100 16.51 -13.61 -1.10
C GLN A 100 18.04 -13.69 -1.03
#